data_AF-A0A8S3XF84-F1
#
_entry.id   AF-A0A8S3XF84-F1
#
_cell.length_a   1.000
_cell.length_b   1.000
_cell.length_c   1.000
_cell.angle_alpha   90.00
_cell.angle_beta   90.00
_cell.angle_gamma   90.00
#
_symmetry.space_group_name_H-M   'P 1'
#
loop_
_entity.id
_entity.type
_entity.pdbx_description
1 polymer ?
#
loop_
_entity_poly.entity_id
_entity_poly.type
_entity_poly.pdbx_seq_one_letter_code
_entity_poly.pdbx_strand_id
1 'polypeptide(L)'
;MVKAVELTFGKKKHIPCLAHTLNLVAEGTMACIEWQKIVTKIKAIVTWFKQSCVASDELRKATSTETKLIQSVPTRWNSTYYMVQRFLELRSVINDILFRHATAPPMLSSSDIIYCLIRPPDIAAFGAGVAGEPVAREVQKLALQEITKRMGSIEHVTPVAIANILDPRFKKLHFNDAIACSDAVSKIKDLMKVHLRQIEEIKSDSDKSDKSEETFSLWSDHYKLVHRNWKSNKSEDSLSDKLSVYLTSPVGRLNDNPLEIWKDYKVQFPILHKIAFKYLTMVGTSVPSERLFASGVGNDSTKE
;
A
#
# COMPACT_ATOMS: atom_id res chain seq x y z
N MET A 1 -10.63 5.96 -15.85
CA MET A 1 -9.34 5.22 -15.93
C MET A 1 -9.52 3.71 -15.71
N VAL A 2 -10.13 3.27 -14.60
CA VAL A 2 -10.36 1.83 -14.31
C VAL A 2 -11.06 1.08 -15.46
N LYS A 3 -12.19 1.59 -15.96
CA LYS A 3 -12.94 0.96 -17.08
C LYS A 3 -12.11 0.83 -18.36
N ALA A 4 -11.21 1.78 -18.63
CA ALA A 4 -10.31 1.69 -19.78
C ALA A 4 -9.27 0.59 -19.58
N VAL A 5 -8.67 0.49 -18.39
CA VAL A 5 -7.71 -0.58 -18.06
C VAL A 5 -8.38 -1.96 -18.13
N GLU A 6 -9.61 -2.08 -17.63
CA GLU A 6 -10.36 -3.33 -17.70
C GLU A 6 -10.69 -3.74 -19.14
N LEU A 7 -11.06 -2.79 -20.00
CA LEU A 7 -11.34 -3.05 -21.41
C LEU A 7 -10.06 -3.40 -22.21
N THR A 8 -8.95 -2.73 -21.93
CA THR A 8 -7.69 -2.90 -22.70
C THR A 8 -6.86 -4.09 -22.21
N PHE A 9 -6.77 -4.32 -20.90
CA PHE A 9 -5.87 -5.31 -20.31
C PHE A 9 -6.59 -6.46 -19.61
N GLY A 10 -7.91 -6.36 -19.45
CA GLY A 10 -8.74 -7.32 -18.74
C GLY A 10 -8.75 -7.08 -17.23
N LYS A 11 -9.89 -7.41 -16.60
CA LYS A 11 -10.12 -7.22 -15.16
C LYS A 11 -9.06 -7.89 -14.26
N LYS A 12 -8.52 -9.04 -14.69
CA LYS A 12 -7.50 -9.80 -13.95
C LYS A 12 -6.12 -9.12 -13.88
N LYS A 13 -5.87 -8.10 -14.71
CA LYS A 13 -4.59 -7.36 -14.74
C LYS A 13 -4.68 -5.97 -14.09
N HIS A 14 -5.85 -5.57 -13.62
CA HIS A 14 -6.02 -4.31 -12.90
C HIS A 14 -5.60 -4.50 -11.43
N ILE A 15 -4.64 -3.68 -10.98
CA ILE A 15 -4.22 -3.60 -9.59
C ILE A 15 -4.83 -2.32 -9.00
N PRO A 16 -5.65 -2.41 -7.93
CA PRO A 16 -6.22 -1.21 -7.32
C PRO A 16 -5.13 -0.37 -6.65
N CYS A 17 -5.24 0.96 -6.78
CA CYS A 17 -4.35 1.89 -6.12
C CYS A 17 -4.56 1.84 -4.60
N LEU A 18 -3.53 1.48 -3.84
CA LEU A 18 -3.59 1.39 -2.38
C LEU A 18 -3.98 2.72 -1.74
N ALA A 19 -3.45 3.85 -2.22
CA ALA A 19 -3.78 5.17 -1.70
C ALA A 19 -5.27 5.51 -1.89
N HIS A 20 -5.84 5.16 -3.04
CA HIS A 20 -7.27 5.32 -3.30
C HIS A 20 -8.10 4.40 -2.42
N THR A 21 -7.69 3.14 -2.26
CA THR A 21 -8.36 2.18 -1.37
C THR A 21 -8.37 2.68 0.08
N LEU A 22 -7.25 3.19 0.59
CA LEU A 22 -7.17 3.76 1.94
C LEU A 22 -8.04 5.01 2.08
N ASN A 23 -8.11 5.86 1.06
CA ASN A 23 -9.03 7.00 1.03
C ASN A 23 -10.49 6.54 1.15
N LEU A 24 -10.89 5.51 0.41
CA LEU A 24 -12.24 4.95 0.48
C LEU A 24 -12.54 4.30 1.85
N VAL A 25 -11.56 3.65 2.47
CA VAL A 25 -11.69 3.13 3.84
C VAL A 25 -11.95 4.27 4.82
N ALA A 26 -11.16 5.35 4.73
CA ALA A 26 -11.33 6.51 5.59
C ALA A 26 -12.69 7.17 5.37
N GLU A 27 -13.14 7.33 4.12
CA GLU A 27 -14.47 7.86 3.79
C GLU A 27 -15.60 7.00 4.37
N GLY A 28 -15.53 5.68 4.19
CA GLY A 28 -16.53 4.75 4.75
C GLY A 28 -16.54 4.76 6.28
N THR A 29 -15.37 4.87 6.91
CA THR A 29 -15.24 4.97 8.37
C THR A 29 -15.82 6.29 8.89
N MET A 30 -15.55 7.40 8.20
CA MET A 30 -16.08 8.71 8.56
C MET A 30 -17.60 8.80 8.36
N ALA A 31 -18.24 7.92 7.59
CA ALA A 31 -19.69 7.90 7.43
C ALA A 31 -20.44 7.52 8.74
N CYS A 32 -19.73 7.16 9.81
CA CYS A 32 -20.29 6.98 11.14
C CYS A 32 -21.11 8.21 11.57
N ILE A 33 -22.39 8.01 11.87
CA ILE A 33 -23.35 9.08 12.18
C ILE A 33 -22.90 9.90 13.38
N GLU A 34 -22.45 9.25 14.44
CA GLU A 34 -22.04 9.94 15.67
C GLU A 34 -20.77 10.75 15.47
N TRP A 35 -19.83 10.24 14.65
CA TRP A 35 -18.66 11.00 14.23
C TRP A 35 -19.05 12.23 13.40
N GLN A 36 -19.99 12.09 12.47
CA GLN A 36 -20.45 13.21 11.64
C GLN A 36 -21.12 14.31 12.46
N LYS A 37 -21.83 13.99 13.55
CA LYS A 37 -22.38 15.00 14.46
C LYS A 37 -21.27 15.84 15.10
N ILE A 38 -20.19 15.21 15.56
CA ILE A 38 -19.03 15.89 16.16
C ILE A 38 -18.33 16.78 15.13
N VAL A 39 -18.07 16.23 13.94
CA VAL A 39 -17.44 16.99 12.83
C VAL A 39 -18.29 18.20 12.45
N THR A 40 -19.62 18.07 12.48
CA THR A 40 -20.54 19.18 12.19
C THR A 40 -20.45 20.29 13.24
N LYS A 41 -20.37 19.94 14.53
CA LYS A 41 -20.14 20.91 15.62
C LYS A 41 -18.81 21.66 15.44
N ILE A 42 -17.71 20.92 15.18
CA ILE A 42 -16.39 21.51 14.91
C ILE A 42 -16.46 22.45 13.70
N LYS A 43 -17.10 22.01 12.62
CA LYS A 43 -17.24 22.80 11.39
C LYS A 43 -18.04 24.08 11.62
N ALA A 44 -19.08 24.05 12.46
CA ALA A 44 -19.85 25.23 12.83
C ALA A 44 -18.97 26.26 13.57
N ILE A 45 -18.18 25.81 14.55
CA ILE A 45 -17.23 26.67 15.28
C ILE A 45 -16.21 27.28 14.30
N VAL A 46 -15.55 26.45 13.49
CA VAL A 46 -14.55 26.92 12.52
C VAL A 46 -15.15 27.92 11.52
N THR A 47 -16.38 27.67 11.07
CA THR A 47 -17.08 28.56 10.14
C THR A 47 -17.40 29.90 10.79
N TRP A 48 -17.86 29.90 12.04
CA TRP A 48 -18.11 31.12 12.81
C TRP A 48 -16.85 31.96 12.98
N PHE A 49 -15.72 31.34 13.37
CA PHE A 49 -14.43 32.05 13.46
C PHE A 49 -14.04 32.68 12.13
N LYS A 50 -14.20 31.96 11.01
CA LYS A 50 -13.89 32.49 9.68
C LYS A 50 -14.80 33.64 9.24
N GLN A 51 -16.03 33.69 9.73
CA GLN A 51 -16.99 34.75 9.42
C GLN A 51 -16.83 35.98 10.32
N SER A 52 -16.35 35.80 11.56
CA SER A 52 -16.11 36.88 12.52
C SER A 52 -14.68 37.40 12.42
N CYS A 53 -14.52 38.61 11.87
CA CYS A 53 -13.24 39.31 11.84
C CYS A 53 -12.68 39.55 13.26
N VAL A 54 -13.54 39.90 14.21
CA VAL A 54 -13.16 40.11 15.62
C VAL A 54 -12.63 38.83 16.25
N ALA A 55 -13.34 37.71 16.13
CA ALA A 55 -12.91 36.44 16.71
C ALA A 55 -11.66 35.89 16.04
N SER A 56 -11.53 36.06 14.72
CA SER A 56 -10.30 35.71 13.98
C SER A 56 -9.09 36.52 14.44
N ASP A 57 -9.26 37.82 14.69
CA ASP A 57 -8.19 38.69 15.18
C ASP A 57 -7.79 38.37 16.62
N GLU A 58 -8.75 38.06 17.48
CA GLU A 58 -8.49 37.58 18.84
C GLU A 58 -7.72 36.26 18.86
N LEU A 59 -8.11 35.32 18.00
CA LEU A 59 -7.39 34.05 17.85
C LEU A 59 -5.95 34.31 17.42
N ARG A 60 -5.72 35.19 16.43
CA ARG A 60 -4.37 35.57 15.98
C ARG A 60 -3.54 36.19 17.09
N LYS A 61 -4.13 37.02 17.96
CA LYS A 61 -3.43 37.65 19.08
C LYS A 61 -3.08 36.67 20.19
N ALA A 62 -3.95 35.68 20.42
CA ALA A 62 -3.76 34.68 21.47
C ALA A 62 -2.80 33.54 21.08
N THR A 63 -2.47 33.40 19.79
CA THR A 63 -1.54 32.38 19.29
C THR A 63 -0.21 32.98 18.86
N SER A 64 0.91 32.44 19.35
CA SER A 64 2.27 32.92 19.04
C SER A 64 2.70 32.70 17.58
N THR A 65 1.99 31.82 16.88
CA THR A 65 2.12 31.53 15.44
C THR A 65 0.86 32.01 14.72
N GLU A 66 0.91 32.44 13.46
CA GLU A 66 -0.26 32.77 12.64
C GLU A 66 -1.14 31.52 12.31
N THR A 67 -1.58 30.80 13.31
CA THR A 67 -2.31 29.54 13.17
C THR A 67 -3.78 29.83 12.96
N LYS A 68 -4.14 30.04 11.70
CA LYS A 68 -5.54 30.07 11.26
C LYS A 68 -6.19 28.69 11.44
N LEU A 69 -7.49 28.70 11.74
CA LEU A 69 -8.31 27.48 11.70
C LEU A 69 -8.47 26.99 10.26
N ILE A 70 -8.40 25.68 10.10
CA ILE A 70 -8.53 24.99 8.81
C ILE A 70 -9.97 24.53 8.67
N GLN A 71 -10.59 24.79 7.53
CA GLN A 71 -11.94 24.32 7.24
C GLN A 71 -11.86 23.08 6.36
N SER A 72 -12.70 22.08 6.66
CA SER A 72 -12.76 20.88 5.83
C SER A 72 -13.30 21.18 4.43
N VAL A 73 -12.66 20.59 3.43
CA VAL A 73 -13.07 20.58 2.03
C VAL A 73 -13.56 19.17 1.71
N PRO A 74 -14.79 18.98 1.19
CA PRO A 74 -15.42 17.65 1.07
C PRO A 74 -14.68 16.60 0.23
N THR A 75 -13.63 16.98 -0.51
CA THR A 75 -13.02 16.16 -1.55
C THR A 75 -12.05 15.09 -1.06
N ARG A 76 -11.50 15.19 0.17
CA ARG A 76 -10.57 14.20 0.74
C ARG A 76 -10.65 14.18 2.27
N TRP A 77 -10.58 12.99 2.87
CA TRP A 77 -10.63 12.80 4.34
C TRP A 77 -9.57 13.59 5.11
N ASN A 78 -8.41 13.83 4.49
CA ASN A 78 -7.32 14.62 5.05
C ASN A 78 -7.77 16.01 5.52
N SER A 79 -8.68 16.68 4.81
CA SER A 79 -9.11 18.04 5.16
C SER A 79 -9.91 18.06 6.47
N THR A 80 -10.75 17.04 6.69
CA THR A 80 -11.48 16.84 7.95
C THR A 80 -10.51 16.51 9.08
N TYR A 81 -9.54 15.63 8.82
CA TYR A 81 -8.49 15.31 9.79
C TYR A 81 -7.72 16.56 10.24
N TYR A 82 -7.22 17.37 9.30
CA TYR A 82 -6.48 18.60 9.64
C TYR A 82 -7.34 19.65 10.34
N MET A 83 -8.63 19.77 9.99
CA MET A 83 -9.58 20.64 10.70
C MET A 83 -9.72 20.23 12.16
N VAL A 84 -9.95 18.94 12.42
CA VAL A 84 -10.11 18.40 13.79
C VAL A 84 -8.80 18.54 14.57
N GLN A 85 -7.67 18.16 13.98
CA GLN A 85 -6.38 18.26 14.64
C GLN A 85 -6.06 19.71 15.04
N ARG A 86 -6.20 20.67 14.12
CA ARG A 86 -5.96 22.09 14.40
C ARG A 86 -6.92 22.65 15.44
N PHE A 87 -8.17 22.22 15.41
CA PHE A 87 -9.15 22.59 16.43
C PHE A 87 -8.73 22.10 17.82
N LEU A 88 -8.26 20.85 17.94
CA LEU A 88 -7.81 20.27 19.21
C LEU A 88 -6.53 20.95 19.74
N GLU A 89 -5.60 21.31 18.85
CA GLU A 89 -4.38 22.07 19.20
C GLU A 89 -4.72 23.42 19.84
N LEU A 90 -5.75 24.10 19.34
CA LEU A 90 -6.16 25.44 19.76
C LEU A 90 -7.34 25.43 20.75
N ARG A 91 -7.75 24.26 21.27
CA ARG A 91 -9.01 24.09 22.00
C ARG A 91 -9.19 25.02 23.19
N SER A 92 -8.12 25.31 23.94
CA SER A 92 -8.17 26.17 25.13
C SER A 92 -8.49 27.61 24.72
N VAL A 93 -7.73 28.14 23.76
CA VAL A 93 -7.91 29.49 23.22
C VAL A 93 -9.28 29.63 22.56
N ILE A 94 -9.72 28.63 21.80
CA ILE A 94 -11.04 28.60 21.18
C ILE A 94 -12.12 28.69 22.25
N ASN A 95 -12.05 27.86 23.30
CA ASN A 95 -13.04 27.85 24.38
C ASN A 95 -13.14 29.23 25.06
N ASP A 96 -12.02 29.87 25.35
CA ASP A 96 -11.97 31.18 26.00
C ASP A 96 -12.56 32.30 25.12
N ILE A 97 -12.39 32.21 23.80
CA ILE A 97 -12.99 33.16 22.85
C ILE A 97 -14.49 32.89 22.72
N LEU A 98 -14.92 31.64 22.53
CA LEU A 98 -16.34 31.29 22.41
C LEU A 98 -17.14 31.77 23.64
N PHE A 99 -16.57 31.62 24.85
CA PHE A 99 -17.22 32.08 26.08
C PHE A 99 -17.44 33.60 26.13
N ARG A 100 -16.59 34.39 25.48
CA ARG A 100 -16.67 35.86 25.48
C ARG A 100 -17.65 36.44 24.46
N HIS A 101 -18.15 35.63 23.52
CA HIS A 101 -18.98 36.08 22.40
C HIS A 101 -20.37 35.44 22.45
N ALA A 102 -21.42 36.24 22.70
CA ALA A 102 -22.79 35.73 22.83
C ALA A 102 -23.36 35.08 21.54
N THR A 103 -22.88 35.52 20.37
CA THR A 103 -23.28 34.95 19.06
C THR A 103 -22.51 33.68 18.69
N ALA A 104 -21.59 33.22 19.55
CA ALA A 104 -20.74 32.09 19.26
C ALA A 104 -21.51 30.77 19.38
N PRO A 105 -21.20 29.78 18.52
CA PRO A 105 -21.75 28.43 18.67
C PRO A 105 -21.26 27.78 19.97
N PRO A 106 -22.03 26.83 20.54
CA PRO A 106 -21.63 26.14 21.75
C PRO A 106 -20.36 25.31 21.52
N MET A 107 -19.49 25.29 22.53
CA MET A 107 -18.31 24.42 22.55
C MET A 107 -18.74 22.94 22.56
N LEU A 108 -17.85 22.07 22.10
CA LEU A 108 -18.02 20.62 22.19
C LEU A 108 -18.16 20.17 23.65
N SER A 109 -18.93 19.11 23.89
CA SER A 109 -18.99 18.48 25.21
C SER A 109 -17.67 17.80 25.55
N SER A 110 -17.44 17.51 26.84
CA SER A 110 -16.28 16.73 27.28
C SER A 110 -16.20 15.37 26.58
N SER A 111 -17.34 14.71 26.37
CA SER A 111 -17.41 13.45 25.61
C SER A 111 -17.01 13.61 24.15
N ASP A 112 -17.48 14.65 23.47
CA ASP A 112 -17.10 14.95 22.08
C ASP A 112 -15.59 15.17 21.94
N ILE A 113 -14.97 15.91 22.88
CA ILE A 113 -13.53 16.19 22.88
C ILE A 113 -12.73 14.90 23.11
N ILE A 114 -13.17 14.03 24.03
CA ILE A 114 -12.56 12.73 24.26
C ILE A 114 -12.56 11.90 22.98
N TYR A 115 -13.67 11.88 22.23
CA TYR A 115 -13.75 11.14 20.96
C TYR A 115 -12.75 11.63 19.92
N CYS A 116 -12.53 12.94 19.82
CA CYS A 116 -11.57 13.51 18.89
C CYS A 116 -10.10 13.23 19.27
N LEU A 117 -9.81 12.94 20.56
CA LEU A 117 -8.46 12.64 21.05
C LEU A 117 -8.05 11.17 20.86
N ILE A 118 -8.96 10.32 20.39
CA ILE A 118 -8.68 8.91 20.07
C ILE A 118 -7.78 8.87 18.83
N ARG A 119 -6.47 8.93 19.04
CA ARG A 119 -5.47 8.76 17.98
C ARG A 119 -5.33 7.26 17.68
N PRO A 120 -5.28 6.86 16.40
CA PRO A 120 -4.83 5.52 16.02
C PRO A 120 -3.29 5.54 16.02
N PRO A 121 -2.64 5.36 17.19
CA PRO A 121 -1.92 4.12 17.43
C PRO A 121 -1.74 3.83 18.93
N ASP A 122 -2.63 3.04 19.52
CA ASP A 122 -2.39 2.42 20.83
C ASP A 122 -3.22 1.15 20.96
N ILE A 123 -3.20 0.34 19.89
CA ILE A 123 -3.86 -0.98 19.85
C ILE A 123 -3.34 -1.89 21.00
N ALA A 124 -2.15 -1.60 21.53
CA ALA A 124 -1.59 -2.25 22.73
C ALA A 124 -1.94 -1.56 24.07
N ALA A 125 -2.25 -0.25 24.10
CA ALA A 125 -2.66 0.47 25.31
C ALA A 125 -4.20 0.50 25.52
N PHE A 126 -4.95 -0.23 24.69
CA PHE A 126 -6.40 -0.39 24.79
C PHE A 126 -6.89 -1.11 26.05
N GLY A 127 -5.99 -1.50 26.96
CA GLY A 127 -6.25 -2.40 28.07
C GLY A 127 -6.93 -1.82 29.32
N ALA A 128 -7.18 -0.51 29.48
CA ALA A 128 -7.75 -0.06 30.76
C ALA A 128 -8.62 1.22 30.79
N GLY A 129 -8.55 2.14 29.82
CA GLY A 129 -9.23 3.45 29.95
C GLY A 129 -10.20 3.85 28.84
N VAL A 130 -9.97 3.41 27.60
CA VAL A 130 -10.68 3.90 26.41
C VAL A 130 -11.54 2.81 25.74
N ALA A 131 -11.43 1.57 26.23
CA ALA A 131 -12.17 0.43 25.69
C ALA A 131 -13.68 0.52 25.91
N GLY A 132 -14.22 1.45 26.70
CA GLY A 132 -15.64 1.53 27.06
C GLY A 132 -16.53 2.34 26.11
N GLU A 133 -15.95 3.12 25.19
CA GLU A 133 -16.67 4.23 24.59
C GLU A 133 -17.43 3.84 23.30
N PRO A 134 -18.74 4.09 23.19
CA PRO A 134 -19.58 3.54 22.12
C PRO A 134 -19.22 4.08 20.74
N VAL A 135 -18.87 5.37 20.62
CA VAL A 135 -18.51 5.99 19.33
C VAL A 135 -17.19 5.43 18.80
N ALA A 136 -16.20 5.27 19.68
CA ALA A 136 -14.88 4.73 19.33
C ALA A 136 -14.99 3.28 18.82
N ARG A 137 -15.78 2.45 19.51
CA ARG A 137 -16.04 1.06 19.11
C ARG A 137 -16.76 0.98 17.77
N GLU A 138 -17.74 1.84 17.53
CA GLU A 138 -18.49 1.83 16.27
C GLU A 138 -17.61 2.29 15.10
N VAL A 139 -16.80 3.34 15.29
CA VAL A 139 -15.81 3.78 14.29
C VAL A 139 -14.79 2.67 14.01
N GLN A 140 -14.28 2.00 15.04
CA GLN A 140 -13.34 0.88 14.89
C GLN A 140 -13.97 -0.28 14.12
N LYS A 141 -15.21 -0.65 14.45
CA LYS A 141 -15.97 -1.70 13.77
C LYS A 141 -16.19 -1.36 12.30
N LEU A 142 -16.60 -0.12 11.99
CA LEU A 142 -16.77 0.35 10.61
C LEU A 142 -15.45 0.36 9.85
N ALA A 143 -14.34 0.79 10.49
CA ALA A 143 -13.02 0.74 9.89
C ALA A 143 -12.62 -0.69 9.51
N LEU A 144 -12.79 -1.65 10.43
CA LEU A 144 -12.52 -3.06 10.17
C LEU A 144 -13.41 -3.63 9.06
N GLN A 145 -14.69 -3.25 9.02
CA GLN A 145 -15.61 -3.65 7.95
C GLN A 145 -15.16 -3.09 6.59
N GLU A 146 -14.80 -1.82 6.50
CA GLU A 146 -14.36 -1.20 5.26
C GLU A 146 -12.99 -1.70 4.79
N ILE A 147 -12.06 -1.97 5.72
CA ILE A 147 -10.78 -2.65 5.42
C ILE A 147 -11.07 -4.05 4.87
N THR A 148 -11.87 -4.86 5.56
CA THR A 148 -12.17 -6.24 5.14
C THR A 148 -12.89 -6.27 3.79
N LYS A 149 -13.87 -5.40 3.58
CA LYS A 149 -14.61 -5.27 2.33
C LYS A 149 -13.72 -4.95 1.13
N ARG A 150 -12.67 -4.14 1.33
CA ARG A 150 -11.83 -3.62 0.23
C ARG A 150 -10.50 -4.34 0.07
N MET A 151 -9.95 -4.86 1.17
CA MET A 151 -8.64 -5.51 1.24
C MET A 151 -8.71 -6.98 1.70
N GLY A 152 -9.88 -7.50 2.07
CA GLY A 152 -10.01 -8.90 2.53
C GLY A 152 -9.65 -9.94 1.47
N SER A 153 -9.82 -9.62 0.19
CA SER A 153 -9.43 -10.49 -0.93
C SER A 153 -8.10 -10.09 -1.57
N ILE A 154 -7.26 -9.30 -0.89
CA ILE A 154 -5.98 -8.82 -1.43
C ILE A 154 -5.03 -9.99 -1.76
N GLU A 155 -5.11 -11.08 -1.01
CA GLU A 155 -4.29 -12.28 -1.20
C GLU A 155 -4.62 -13.00 -2.53
N HIS A 156 -5.83 -12.82 -3.07
CA HIS A 156 -6.21 -13.35 -4.39
C HIS A 156 -5.77 -12.45 -5.55
N VAL A 157 -5.27 -11.24 -5.27
CA VAL A 157 -4.74 -10.36 -6.31
C VAL A 157 -3.35 -10.87 -6.68
N THR A 158 -3.27 -11.67 -7.75
CA THR A 158 -2.08 -12.42 -8.14
C THR A 158 -0.78 -11.61 -8.13
N PRO A 159 -0.70 -10.39 -8.70
CA PRO A 159 0.54 -9.61 -8.65
C PRO A 159 1.00 -9.24 -7.24
N VAL A 160 0.05 -8.92 -6.35
CA VAL A 160 0.32 -8.56 -4.95
C VAL A 160 0.76 -9.78 -4.16
N ALA A 161 0.07 -10.91 -4.34
CA ALA A 161 0.41 -12.18 -3.70
C ALA A 161 1.81 -12.66 -4.10
N ILE A 162 2.15 -12.58 -5.40
CA ILE A 162 3.49 -12.92 -5.88
C ILE A 162 4.54 -11.97 -5.29
N ALA A 163 4.28 -10.66 -5.28
CA ALA A 163 5.20 -9.68 -4.71
C ALA A 163 5.45 -9.94 -3.21
N ASN A 164 4.41 -10.28 -2.44
CA ASN A 164 4.53 -10.61 -1.01
C ASN A 164 5.40 -11.86 -0.78
N ILE A 165 5.17 -12.93 -1.55
CA ILE A 165 5.96 -14.17 -1.45
C ILE A 165 7.42 -13.93 -1.82
N LEU A 166 7.66 -13.13 -2.87
CA LEU A 166 9.00 -12.80 -3.34
C LEU A 166 9.68 -11.70 -2.52
N ASP A 167 9.01 -11.06 -1.57
CA ASP A 167 9.67 -10.17 -0.61
C ASP A 167 10.36 -11.03 0.46
N PRO A 168 11.71 -10.96 0.59
CA PRO A 168 12.45 -11.79 1.54
C PRO A 168 12.07 -11.54 3.00
N ARG A 169 11.44 -10.40 3.30
CA ARG A 169 11.03 -10.00 4.66
C ARG A 169 9.68 -10.60 5.07
N PHE A 170 8.83 -10.93 4.11
CA PHE A 170 7.45 -11.38 4.38
C PHE A 170 7.21 -12.84 3.98
N LYS A 171 7.62 -13.25 2.77
CA LYS A 171 7.39 -14.60 2.23
C LYS A 171 5.94 -15.07 2.41
N LYS A 172 5.71 -16.14 3.18
CA LYS A 172 4.39 -16.70 3.46
C LYS A 172 3.79 -16.24 4.79
N LEU A 173 4.51 -15.43 5.57
CA LEU A 173 4.25 -15.20 7.00
C LEU A 173 2.86 -14.60 7.28
N HIS A 174 2.37 -13.75 6.39
CA HIS A 174 1.12 -12.99 6.60
C HIS A 174 -0.01 -13.39 5.66
N PHE A 175 0.08 -14.56 5.02
CA PHE A 175 -1.07 -15.12 4.31
C PHE A 175 -2.05 -15.72 5.33
N ASN A 176 -3.31 -15.28 5.26
CA ASN A 176 -4.39 -15.85 6.04
C ASN A 176 -5.10 -16.97 5.27
N ASP A 177 -5.20 -16.87 3.94
CA ASP A 177 -5.76 -17.90 3.08
C ASP A 177 -4.67 -18.80 2.49
N ALA A 178 -4.69 -20.06 2.92
CA ALA A 178 -3.78 -21.10 2.43
C ALA A 178 -3.96 -21.38 0.93
N ILE A 179 -5.18 -21.24 0.40
CA ILE A 179 -5.49 -21.48 -1.02
C ILE A 179 -4.84 -20.39 -1.87
N ALA A 180 -5.07 -19.12 -1.53
CA ALA A 180 -4.42 -17.99 -2.20
C ALA A 180 -2.89 -18.10 -2.19
N CYS A 181 -2.31 -18.51 -1.05
CA CYS A 181 -0.87 -18.75 -0.93
C CYS A 181 -0.39 -19.86 -1.88
N SER A 182 -1.09 -21.00 -1.91
CA SER A 182 -0.77 -22.13 -2.79
C SER A 182 -0.85 -21.74 -4.27
N ASP A 183 -1.91 -21.04 -4.67
CA ASP A 183 -2.10 -20.56 -6.04
C ASP A 183 -0.99 -19.60 -6.47
N ALA A 184 -0.58 -18.68 -5.59
CA ALA A 184 0.50 -17.75 -5.85
C ALA A 184 1.86 -18.46 -5.98
N VAL A 185 2.15 -19.45 -5.13
CA VAL A 185 3.35 -20.30 -5.25
C VAL A 185 3.34 -21.06 -6.57
N SER A 186 2.21 -21.68 -6.94
CA SER A 186 2.04 -22.38 -8.21
C SER A 186 2.32 -21.44 -9.39
N LYS A 187 1.81 -20.21 -9.33
CA LYS A 187 2.05 -19.21 -10.37
C LYS A 187 3.52 -18.79 -10.49
N ILE A 188 4.24 -18.70 -9.37
CA ILE A 188 5.69 -18.46 -9.38
C ILE A 188 6.42 -19.61 -10.08
N LYS A 189 6.05 -20.87 -9.79
CA LYS A 189 6.62 -22.04 -10.47
C LYS A 189 6.41 -21.97 -11.98
N ASP A 190 5.21 -21.63 -12.44
CA ASP A 190 4.92 -21.44 -13.86
C ASP A 190 5.80 -20.35 -14.49
N LEU A 191 5.96 -19.21 -13.81
CA LEU A 191 6.79 -18.11 -14.29
C LEU A 191 8.27 -18.49 -14.39
N MET A 192 8.75 -19.35 -13.48
CA MET A 192 10.11 -19.90 -13.53
C MET A 192 10.28 -20.82 -14.73
N LYS A 193 9.30 -21.68 -15.02
CA LYS A 193 9.31 -22.58 -16.20
C LYS A 193 9.34 -21.78 -17.51
N VAL A 194 8.55 -20.71 -17.62
CA VAL A 194 8.53 -19.85 -18.82
C VAL A 194 9.89 -19.19 -19.07
N HIS A 195 10.53 -18.65 -18.03
CA HIS A 195 11.86 -18.03 -18.18
C HIS A 195 12.95 -19.03 -18.60
N LEU A 196 12.85 -20.29 -18.20
CA LEU A 196 13.78 -21.32 -18.64
C LEU A 196 13.65 -21.63 -20.13
N ARG A 197 12.41 -21.82 -20.61
CA ARG A 197 12.16 -22.07 -22.04
C ARG A 197 12.74 -20.96 -22.90
N GLN A 198 12.56 -19.71 -22.49
CA GLN A 198 13.15 -18.55 -23.15
C GLN A 198 14.69 -18.60 -23.18
N ILE A 199 15.34 -19.03 -22.08
CA ILE A 199 16.80 -19.19 -22.04
C ILE A 199 17.26 -20.34 -22.96
N GLU A 200 16.50 -21.43 -23.04
CA GLU A 200 16.81 -22.58 -23.89
C GLU A 200 16.65 -22.26 -25.37
N GLU A 201 15.59 -21.52 -25.75
CA GLU A 201 15.39 -21.03 -27.12
C GLU A 201 16.53 -20.11 -27.56
N ILE A 202 16.95 -19.16 -26.72
CA ILE A 202 18.09 -18.25 -27.01
C ILE A 202 19.40 -19.02 -27.23
N LYS A 203 19.64 -20.10 -26.46
CA LYS A 203 20.84 -20.93 -26.63
C LYS A 203 20.80 -21.78 -27.90
N SER A 204 19.62 -22.30 -28.27
CA SER A 204 19.47 -23.15 -29.45
C SER A 204 19.70 -22.42 -30.78
N ASP A 205 19.50 -21.09 -30.81
CA ASP A 205 19.71 -20.27 -32.01
C ASP A 205 21.17 -19.83 -32.17
N SER A 206 21.95 -19.87 -31.08
CA SER A 206 23.39 -19.55 -31.06
C SER A 206 24.29 -20.73 -31.44
N ASP A 207 23.80 -21.98 -31.40
CA ASP A 207 24.61 -23.20 -31.59
C ASP A 207 24.67 -23.67 -33.06
N LYS A 208 24.20 -22.87 -34.03
CA LYS A 208 24.21 -23.23 -35.47
C LYS A 208 25.46 -22.79 -36.24
N SER A 209 26.48 -22.25 -35.58
CA SER A 209 27.74 -21.85 -36.22
C SER A 209 28.95 -22.45 -35.54
N ASP A 210 29.19 -23.74 -35.74
CA ASP A 210 30.56 -24.25 -35.90
C ASP A 210 30.52 -25.72 -36.39
N LYS A 211 30.91 -25.93 -37.64
CA LYS A 211 31.29 -27.24 -38.15
C LYS A 211 32.82 -27.27 -38.20
N SER A 212 33.44 -27.99 -37.28
CA SER A 212 34.85 -28.40 -37.39
C SER A 212 34.97 -29.92 -37.18
N GLU A 213 35.97 -30.48 -37.86
CA GLU A 213 36.16 -31.89 -38.19
C GLU A 213 36.21 -32.82 -36.96
N GLU A 214 35.54 -33.98 -37.07
CA GLU A 214 35.45 -34.97 -36.00
C GLU A 214 36.79 -35.71 -35.79
N THR A 215 37.64 -35.16 -34.93
CA THR A 215 38.67 -35.95 -34.25
C THR A 215 38.07 -36.61 -33.02
N PHE A 216 38.17 -37.95 -32.92
CA PHE A 216 37.67 -38.71 -31.77
C PHE A 216 38.35 -38.25 -30.47
N SER A 217 37.57 -37.62 -29.59
CA SER A 217 38.02 -37.15 -28.28
C SER A 217 37.16 -37.78 -27.20
N LEU A 218 37.78 -38.56 -26.30
CA LEU A 218 37.14 -39.18 -25.13
C LEU A 218 36.33 -38.15 -24.30
N TRP A 219 36.84 -36.92 -24.20
CA TRP A 219 36.21 -35.83 -23.47
C TRP A 219 34.98 -35.26 -24.18
N SER A 220 34.92 -35.35 -25.51
CA SER A 220 33.74 -34.92 -26.27
C SER A 220 32.53 -35.83 -25.99
N ASP A 221 32.76 -37.14 -25.88
CA ASP A 221 31.71 -38.10 -25.55
C ASP A 221 31.32 -38.04 -24.06
N HIS A 222 32.28 -37.76 -23.16
CA HIS A 222 31.98 -37.42 -21.78
C HIS A 222 31.11 -36.14 -21.70
N TYR A 223 31.46 -35.08 -22.44
CA TYR A 223 30.68 -33.84 -22.49
C TYR A 223 29.26 -34.09 -22.99
N LYS A 224 29.08 -34.92 -24.04
CA LYS A 224 27.77 -35.34 -24.56
C LYS A 224 26.99 -36.14 -23.51
N LEU A 225 27.62 -37.08 -22.81
CA LEU A 225 27.00 -37.87 -21.74
C LEU A 225 26.58 -37.00 -20.55
N VAL A 226 27.44 -36.09 -20.11
CA VAL A 226 27.14 -35.13 -19.05
C VAL A 226 26.02 -34.19 -19.48
N HIS A 227 26.04 -33.65 -20.70
CA HIS A 227 24.95 -32.82 -21.21
C HIS A 227 23.62 -33.58 -21.31
N ARG A 228 23.65 -34.86 -21.68
CA ARG A 228 22.46 -35.72 -21.76
C ARG A 228 21.90 -36.03 -20.38
N ASN A 229 22.73 -36.42 -19.41
CA ASN A 229 22.30 -36.65 -18.03
C ASN A 229 21.88 -35.36 -17.31
N TRP A 230 22.57 -34.26 -17.56
CA TRP A 230 22.24 -32.93 -17.02
C TRP A 230 20.90 -32.43 -17.56
N LYS A 231 20.59 -32.62 -18.85
CA LYS A 231 19.26 -32.30 -19.41
C LYS A 231 18.15 -33.18 -18.82
N SER A 232 18.44 -34.46 -18.56
CA SER A 232 17.47 -35.40 -17.98
C SER A 232 17.14 -35.12 -16.50
N ASN A 233 18.08 -34.57 -15.71
CA ASN A 233 17.88 -34.30 -14.28
C ASN A 233 17.41 -32.85 -13.96
N LYS A 234 17.39 -31.94 -14.93
CA LYS A 234 17.21 -30.49 -14.68
C LYS A 234 15.79 -29.97 -14.90
N SER A 235 14.87 -30.79 -15.42
CA SER A 235 13.68 -30.28 -16.09
C SER A 235 12.48 -29.96 -15.20
N GLU A 236 12.40 -30.43 -13.94
CA GLU A 236 11.26 -30.05 -13.08
C GLU A 236 11.54 -30.03 -11.57
N ASP A 237 12.28 -31.03 -11.06
CA ASP A 237 12.49 -31.22 -9.61
C ASP A 237 13.39 -30.13 -9.01
N SER A 238 14.54 -29.86 -9.67
CA SER A 238 15.52 -28.85 -9.23
C SER A 238 14.96 -27.42 -9.12
N LEU A 239 13.90 -27.07 -9.87
CA LEU A 239 13.27 -25.75 -9.79
C LEU A 239 12.34 -25.62 -8.61
N SER A 240 11.56 -26.67 -8.36
CA SER A 240 10.71 -26.76 -7.16
C SER A 240 11.60 -26.69 -5.92
N ASP A 241 12.76 -27.34 -5.95
CA ASP A 241 13.75 -27.29 -4.87
C ASP A 241 14.27 -25.88 -4.63
N LYS A 242 14.67 -25.14 -5.67
CA LYS A 242 15.16 -23.75 -5.51
C LYS A 242 14.13 -22.81 -4.90
N LEU A 243 12.88 -22.88 -5.36
CA LEU A 243 11.82 -22.07 -4.76
C LEU A 243 11.57 -22.50 -3.31
N SER A 244 11.58 -23.80 -3.04
CA SER A 244 11.40 -24.33 -1.68
C SER A 244 12.51 -23.87 -0.74
N VAL A 245 13.78 -23.92 -1.17
CA VAL A 245 14.95 -23.42 -0.41
C VAL A 245 14.81 -21.93 -0.09
N TYR A 246 14.37 -21.11 -1.04
CA TYR A 246 14.10 -19.69 -0.77
C TYR A 246 12.98 -19.49 0.26
N LEU A 247 11.89 -20.27 0.14
CA LEU A 247 10.74 -20.15 1.03
C LEU A 247 11.03 -20.65 2.46
N THR A 248 11.93 -21.62 2.62
CA THR A 248 12.34 -22.15 3.93
C THR A 248 13.49 -21.38 4.57
N SER A 249 14.21 -20.55 3.81
CA SER A 249 15.26 -19.72 4.40
C SER A 249 14.70 -18.70 5.39
N PRO A 250 15.50 -18.15 6.30
CA PRO A 250 15.05 -17.13 7.24
C PRO A 250 14.49 -15.89 6.53
N VAL A 251 13.54 -15.21 7.19
CA VAL A 251 13.03 -13.92 6.72
C VAL A 251 14.03 -12.80 7.01
N GLY A 252 14.12 -11.82 6.11
CA GLY A 252 14.94 -10.62 6.29
C GLY A 252 14.36 -9.64 7.32
N ARG A 253 15.13 -8.63 7.73
CA ARG A 253 14.64 -7.61 8.67
C ARG A 253 13.75 -6.61 7.95
N LEU A 254 12.75 -6.05 8.66
CA LEU A 254 11.78 -5.12 8.07
C LEU A 254 12.44 -3.86 7.46
N ASN A 255 13.51 -3.38 8.09
CA ASN A 255 14.22 -2.16 7.69
C ASN A 255 15.19 -2.37 6.52
N ASP A 256 15.43 -3.62 6.09
CA ASP A 256 16.33 -3.90 4.98
C ASP A 256 15.64 -3.63 3.64
N ASN A 257 16.42 -3.29 2.62
CA ASN A 257 15.91 -3.10 1.27
C ASN A 257 15.78 -4.46 0.56
N PRO A 258 14.57 -4.90 0.17
CA PRO A 258 14.38 -6.21 -0.45
C PRO A 258 15.11 -6.34 -1.81
N LEU A 259 15.30 -5.25 -2.55
CA LEU A 259 16.01 -5.29 -3.83
C LEU A 259 17.51 -5.51 -3.66
N GLU A 260 18.12 -5.00 -2.58
CA GLU A 260 19.53 -5.27 -2.26
C GLU A 260 19.70 -6.74 -1.84
N ILE A 261 18.82 -7.28 -1.00
CA ILE A 261 18.81 -8.71 -0.65
C ILE A 261 18.73 -9.58 -1.92
N TRP A 262 17.89 -9.19 -2.88
CA TRP A 262 17.80 -9.92 -4.14
C TRP A 262 19.08 -9.85 -4.97
N LYS A 263 19.82 -8.73 -4.97
CA LYS A 263 21.12 -8.65 -5.66
C LYS A 263 22.11 -9.67 -5.12
N ASP A 264 22.15 -9.86 -3.80
CA ASP A 264 23.00 -10.88 -3.17
C ASP A 264 22.53 -12.30 -3.56
N TYR A 265 21.22 -12.49 -3.65
CA TYR A 265 20.60 -13.76 -4.07
C TYR A 265 20.72 -14.05 -5.56
N LYS A 266 21.18 -13.11 -6.39
CA LYS A 266 21.23 -13.24 -7.85
C LYS A 266 22.01 -14.46 -8.33
N VAL A 267 23.12 -14.78 -7.67
CA VAL A 267 23.97 -15.93 -8.04
C VAL A 267 23.26 -17.25 -7.74
N GLN A 268 22.62 -17.34 -6.57
CA GLN A 268 21.95 -18.57 -6.11
C GLN A 268 20.61 -18.78 -6.83
N PHE A 269 19.87 -17.70 -7.07
CA PHE A 269 18.49 -17.71 -7.59
C PHE A 269 18.32 -16.78 -8.81
N PRO A 270 19.04 -16.99 -9.93
CA PRO A 270 19.06 -16.04 -11.06
C PRO A 270 17.70 -15.84 -11.74
N ILE A 271 16.88 -16.89 -11.83
CA ILE A 271 15.53 -16.81 -12.41
C ILE A 271 14.59 -16.10 -11.44
N LEU A 272 14.62 -16.49 -10.16
CA LEU A 272 13.76 -15.92 -9.14
C LEU A 272 14.06 -14.44 -8.92
N HIS A 273 15.33 -14.03 -8.96
CA HIS A 273 15.77 -12.64 -8.98
C HIS A 273 15.07 -11.83 -10.09
N LYS A 274 15.05 -12.35 -11.34
CA LYS A 274 14.40 -11.64 -12.47
C LYS A 274 12.90 -11.46 -12.21
N ILE A 275 12.24 -12.49 -11.70
CA ILE A 275 10.81 -12.44 -11.36
C ILE A 275 10.58 -11.47 -10.19
N ALA A 276 11.36 -11.58 -9.12
CA ALA A 276 11.25 -10.73 -7.94
C ALA A 276 11.40 -9.25 -8.30
N PHE A 277 12.41 -8.88 -9.07
CA PHE A 277 12.57 -7.51 -9.54
C PHE A 277 11.34 -7.03 -10.32
N LYS A 278 10.77 -7.85 -11.21
CA LYS A 278 9.57 -7.49 -11.97
C LYS A 278 8.36 -7.18 -11.08
N TYR A 279 8.14 -7.96 -10.01
CA TYR A 279 6.97 -7.82 -9.15
C TYR A 279 7.17 -6.83 -7.99
N LEU A 280 8.37 -6.75 -7.42
CA LEU A 280 8.69 -5.82 -6.33
C LEU A 280 8.78 -4.36 -6.79
N THR A 281 9.08 -4.11 -8.06
CA THR A 281 9.08 -2.75 -8.62
C THR A 281 7.69 -2.31 -9.10
N MET A 282 6.65 -3.12 -8.95
CA MET A 282 5.29 -2.70 -9.27
C MET A 282 4.84 -1.63 -8.27
N VAL A 283 4.45 -0.47 -8.79
CA VAL A 283 4.00 0.63 -7.93
C VAL A 283 2.57 0.36 -7.47
N GLY A 284 2.39 0.21 -6.15
CA GLY A 284 1.07 -0.01 -5.54
C GLY A 284 0.17 1.23 -5.48
N THR A 285 0.62 2.38 -5.99
CA THR A 285 -0.12 3.65 -5.95
C THR A 285 -0.10 4.35 -7.32
N SER A 286 -1.20 5.00 -7.69
CA SER A 286 -1.30 5.87 -8.87
C SER A 286 -0.77 7.29 -8.62
N VAL A 287 -0.34 7.61 -7.40
CA VAL A 287 0.09 8.98 -7.03
C VAL A 287 1.26 9.49 -7.87
N PRO A 288 2.28 8.68 -8.22
CA PRO A 288 3.37 9.14 -9.10
C PRO A 288 2.90 9.52 -10.50
N SER A 289 1.95 8.79 -11.09
CA SER A 289 1.40 9.15 -12.40
C SER A 289 0.49 10.37 -12.31
N GLU A 290 -0.34 10.49 -11.27
CA GLU A 290 -1.15 11.68 -11.03
C GLU A 290 -0.32 12.96 -10.89
N ARG A 291 0.82 12.91 -10.20
CA ARG A 291 1.72 14.06 -10.09
C ARG A 291 2.31 14.48 -11.44
N LEU A 292 2.73 13.52 -12.26
CA LEU A 292 3.26 13.78 -13.60
C LEU A 292 2.20 14.41 -14.52
N PHE A 293 0.96 13.91 -14.48
CA PHE A 293 -0.14 14.47 -15.27
C PHE A 293 -0.61 15.83 -14.73
N ALA A 294 -0.62 16.03 -13.40
CA ALA A 294 -0.97 17.33 -12.81
C ALA A 294 0.03 18.43 -13.18
N SER A 295 1.34 18.12 -13.25
CA SER A 295 2.36 19.06 -13.72
C SER A 295 2.29 19.37 -15.21
N GLY A 296 1.71 18.48 -16.03
CA GLY A 296 1.54 18.68 -17.48
C GLY A 296 0.30 19.49 -17.86
N VAL A 297 -0.75 19.49 -17.02
CA VAL A 297 -2.02 20.19 -17.32
C VAL A 297 -2.06 21.61 -16.71
N GLY A 298 -1.18 21.92 -15.76
CA GLY A 298 -1.24 23.15 -14.97
C GLY A 298 -0.65 24.43 -15.59
N ASN A 299 -0.03 24.40 -16.77
CA ASN A 299 0.69 25.58 -17.30
C ASN A 299 0.29 26.06 -18.70
N ASP A 300 -0.64 25.42 -19.41
CA ASP A 300 -0.96 25.77 -20.82
C ASP A 300 -2.44 26.11 -21.10
N SER A 301 -3.30 26.23 -20.07
CA SER A 301 -4.75 26.45 -20.27
C SER A 301 -5.34 27.63 -19.48
N THR A 302 -4.53 28.63 -19.10
CA THR A 302 -5.02 29.90 -18.52
C THR A 302 -4.55 31.15 -19.26
N LYS A 303 -4.31 31.04 -20.57
CA LYS A 303 -4.20 32.21 -21.45
C LYS A 303 -5.09 32.03 -22.67
N GLU A 304 -6.32 32.48 -22.53
CA GLU A 304 -7.08 33.26 -23.52
C GLU A 304 -8.24 33.96 -22.82
#